data_AF-A0A949ILP0-F1
#
_entry.id   AF-A0A949ILP0-F1
#
_cell.length_a   1.000
_cell.length_b   1.000
_cell.length_c   1.000
_cell.angle_alpha   90.00
_cell.angle_beta   90.00
_cell.angle_gamma   90.00
#
_symmetry.space_group_name_H-M   'P 1'
#
loop_
_entity.id
_entity.type
_entity.pdbx_description
1 polymer ?
#
loop_
_entity_poly.entity_id
_entity_poly.type
_entity_poly.pdbx_seq_one_letter_code
_entity_poly.pdbx_strand_id
1 'polypeptide(L)'
;MNTITSGNELNAKRNIFVPLAAALLMIALLPWQGASARGFAARGANGGGAGFHRANLAGPNGGSLQSSGNTTYKTGVGAQSQGSFNGTTANGASGYGSHNGQYNAQTGQGTSNAAAQFTSASGQNYGGSESSTYTKGQGGTTAINTDNHGSYDVDWARGQKPVVTPVGTSQ
;
A
#
# COMPACT_ATOMS: atom_id res chain seq x y z
N MET A 1 12.53 -53.88 -14.01
CA MET A 1 11.16 -53.44 -14.37
C MET A 1 11.05 -51.99 -13.90
N ASN A 2 11.13 -51.04 -14.83
CA ASN A 2 11.10 -49.60 -14.55
C ASN A 2 9.65 -49.13 -14.44
N THR A 3 9.29 -48.44 -13.37
CA THR A 3 8.07 -47.63 -13.30
C THR A 3 8.49 -46.17 -13.15
N ILE A 4 8.48 -45.48 -14.29
CA ILE A 4 8.60 -44.03 -14.39
C ILE A 4 7.20 -43.49 -14.08
N THR A 5 6.99 -42.96 -12.87
CA THR A 5 5.78 -42.19 -12.56
C THR A 5 6.04 -40.73 -12.93
N SER A 6 5.47 -40.34 -14.07
CA SER A 6 5.31 -38.97 -14.55
C SER A 6 4.82 -38.06 -13.42
N GLY A 7 5.41 -36.89 -13.16
CA GLY A 7 5.54 -35.81 -14.14
C GLY A 7 4.39 -34.80 -14.09
N ASN A 8 3.64 -34.67 -12.98
CA ASN A 8 2.52 -33.71 -12.87
C ASN A 8 2.47 -32.83 -11.60
N GLU A 9 3.40 -32.94 -10.66
CA GLU A 9 3.36 -32.09 -9.44
C GLU A 9 4.15 -30.77 -9.55
N LEU A 10 4.92 -30.59 -10.62
CA LEU A 10 5.81 -29.43 -10.78
C LEU A 10 5.17 -28.18 -11.43
N ASN A 11 3.88 -28.25 -11.81
CA ASN A 11 3.19 -27.13 -12.45
C ASN A 11 2.24 -26.33 -11.55
N ALA A 12 2.02 -26.74 -10.30
CA ALA A 12 1.13 -26.02 -9.37
C ALA A 12 1.80 -24.85 -8.61
N LYS A 13 3.14 -24.70 -8.69
CA LYS A 13 3.90 -23.70 -7.91
C LYS A 13 4.37 -22.46 -8.70
N ARG A 14 4.04 -22.34 -9.98
CA ARG A 14 4.51 -21.23 -10.84
C ARG A 14 3.49 -20.11 -11.11
N ASN A 15 2.28 -20.17 -10.55
CA ASN A 15 1.20 -19.20 -10.80
C ASN A 15 0.74 -18.41 -9.55
N ILE A 16 1.61 -18.19 -8.55
CA ILE A 16 1.27 -17.39 -7.34
C ILE A 16 2.09 -16.08 -7.29
N PHE A 17 2.59 -15.63 -8.44
CA PHE A 17 3.16 -14.29 -8.56
C PHE A 17 2.08 -13.34 -9.07
N VAL A 18 1.83 -12.30 -8.28
CA VAL A 18 0.97 -11.12 -8.54
C VAL A 18 -0.52 -11.32 -8.21
N PRO A 19 -0.93 -10.96 -6.98
CA PRO A 19 -2.12 -10.10 -6.93
C PRO A 19 -2.10 -8.97 -5.88
N LEU A 20 -0.97 -8.57 -5.30
CA LEU A 20 -0.96 -7.40 -4.39
C LEU A 20 -0.50 -6.09 -5.06
N ALA A 21 0.35 -6.15 -6.09
CA ALA A 21 0.73 -4.98 -6.88
C ALA A 21 -0.38 -4.53 -7.87
N ALA A 22 -1.30 -5.43 -8.24
CA ALA A 22 -2.35 -5.13 -9.22
C ALA A 22 -3.53 -4.35 -8.63
N ALA A 23 -3.78 -4.44 -7.31
CA ALA A 23 -4.84 -3.66 -6.66
C ALA A 23 -4.50 -2.15 -6.63
N LEU A 24 -3.22 -1.78 -6.65
CA LEU A 24 -2.78 -0.39 -6.75
C LEU A 24 -2.64 0.11 -8.21
N LEU A 25 -2.56 -0.79 -9.20
CA LEU A 25 -2.38 -0.40 -10.62
C LEU A 25 -3.69 -0.35 -11.43
N MET A 26 -4.77 -1.02 -10.98
CA MET A 26 -6.07 -1.02 -11.69
C MET A 26 -6.92 0.24 -11.46
N ILE A 27 -6.49 1.18 -10.60
CA ILE A 27 -7.13 2.50 -10.42
C ILE A 27 -6.68 3.50 -11.52
N ALA A 28 -5.68 3.15 -12.35
CA ALA A 28 -5.14 4.03 -13.38
C ALA A 28 -5.81 3.93 -14.77
N LEU A 29 -6.81 3.06 -14.96
CA LEU A 29 -7.43 2.80 -16.28
C LEU A 29 -8.95 3.03 -16.36
N LEU A 30 -9.56 3.59 -15.31
CA LEU A 30 -10.92 4.12 -15.43
C LEU A 30 -10.85 5.50 -16.09
N PRO A 31 -11.68 5.78 -17.11
CA PRO A 31 -11.71 7.08 -17.76
C PRO A 31 -11.99 8.15 -16.70
N TRP A 32 -11.00 9.03 -16.59
CA TRP A 32 -10.97 10.25 -15.79
C TRP A 32 -12.12 11.16 -16.22
N GLN A 33 -13.34 10.86 -15.76
CA GLN A 33 -14.47 11.78 -15.81
C GLN A 33 -14.42 12.61 -14.53
N GLY A 34 -14.16 13.90 -14.72
CA GLY A 34 -13.75 14.82 -13.66
C GLY A 34 -14.73 14.89 -12.48
N ALA A 35 -14.20 14.57 -11.30
CA ALA A 35 -14.62 15.21 -10.07
C ALA A 35 -13.44 16.08 -9.60
N SER A 36 -13.53 17.37 -9.86
CA SER A 36 -12.58 18.39 -9.42
C SER A 36 -12.61 18.49 -7.89
N ALA A 37 -11.97 17.56 -7.17
CA ALA A 37 -11.69 17.71 -5.76
C ALA A 37 -10.57 18.75 -5.61
N ARG A 38 -10.97 20.03 -5.51
CA ARG A 38 -10.08 21.12 -5.10
C ARG A 38 -9.66 20.89 -3.64
N GLY A 39 -8.62 20.08 -3.45
CA GLY A 39 -7.89 20.03 -2.19
C GLY A 39 -7.16 21.34 -2.00
N PHE A 40 -7.58 22.15 -1.02
CA PHE A 40 -6.89 23.36 -0.63
C PHE A 40 -5.56 22.99 0.02
N ALA A 41 -4.45 23.12 -0.72
CA ALA A 41 -3.13 23.18 -0.13
C ALA A 41 -2.94 24.59 0.44
N ALA A 42 -3.03 24.75 1.76
CA ALA A 42 -2.67 26.00 2.41
C ALA A 42 -1.13 26.14 2.37
N ARG A 43 -0.63 26.88 1.38
CA ARG A 43 0.77 27.33 1.35
C ARG A 43 0.85 28.61 2.18
N GLY A 44 1.27 28.50 3.44
CA GLY A 44 1.58 29.67 4.25
C GLY A 44 2.83 30.38 3.73
N ALA A 45 2.92 31.70 3.97
CA ALA A 45 3.99 32.58 3.48
C ALA A 45 5.43 32.19 3.92
N ASN A 46 5.59 31.17 4.77
CA ASN A 46 6.87 30.64 5.25
C ASN A 46 7.17 29.21 4.74
N GLY A 47 6.87 28.92 3.48
CA GLY A 47 7.43 27.76 2.75
C GLY A 47 7.06 26.36 3.26
N GLY A 48 6.10 26.26 4.19
CA GLY A 48 5.54 25.00 4.68
C GLY A 48 4.13 24.78 4.10
N GLY A 49 3.93 23.65 3.43
CA GLY A 49 2.62 23.26 2.91
C GLY A 49 2.00 22.19 3.81
N ALA A 50 0.81 22.47 4.34
CA ALA A 50 -0.05 21.46 4.95
C ALA A 50 -1.18 21.14 3.96
N GLY A 51 -1.31 19.87 3.58
CA GLY A 51 -2.38 19.34 2.75
C GLY A 51 -3.28 18.44 3.58
N PHE A 52 -4.47 18.92 3.93
CA PHE A 52 -5.51 18.10 4.51
C PHE A 52 -6.39 17.55 3.39
N HIS A 53 -6.59 16.24 3.37
CA HIS A 53 -7.56 15.61 2.47
C HIS A 53 -8.53 14.79 3.32
N ARG A 54 -9.82 15.15 3.24
CA ARG A 54 -10.92 14.38 3.80
C ARG A 54 -11.92 14.16 2.68
N ALA A 55 -12.18 12.91 2.34
CA ALA A 55 -13.25 12.56 1.42
C ALA A 55 -14.34 11.83 2.19
N ASN A 56 -15.59 12.21 1.96
CA ASN A 56 -16.73 11.40 2.34
C ASN A 56 -17.57 11.22 1.09
N LEU A 57 -17.52 10.02 0.52
CA LEU A 57 -18.10 9.69 -0.77
C LEU A 57 -19.20 8.65 -0.55
N ALA A 58 -20.42 8.98 -0.95
CA ALA A 58 -21.48 7.99 -1.12
C ALA A 58 -21.29 7.31 -2.48
N GLY A 59 -21.13 6.00 -2.47
CA GLY A 59 -21.05 5.17 -3.66
C GLY A 59 -22.44 4.82 -4.21
N PRO A 60 -22.53 4.42 -5.49
CA PRO A 60 -23.77 3.89 -6.06
C PRO A 60 -24.31 2.72 -5.21
N ASN A 61 -25.63 2.61 -5.12
CA ASN A 61 -26.33 1.52 -4.41
C ASN A 61 -26.04 1.41 -2.89
N GLY A 62 -25.66 2.52 -2.23
CA GLY A 62 -25.55 2.56 -0.75
C GLY A 62 -24.17 2.25 -0.19
N GLY A 63 -23.14 2.14 -1.05
CA GLY A 63 -21.75 2.10 -0.59
C GLY A 63 -21.31 3.44 0.05
N SER A 64 -20.29 3.40 0.88
CA SER A 64 -19.68 4.58 1.49
C SER A 64 -18.16 4.46 1.54
N LEU A 65 -17.45 5.56 1.35
CA LEU A 65 -16.02 5.66 1.57
C LEU A 65 -15.72 6.95 2.30
N GLN A 66 -15.12 6.81 3.47
CA GLN A 66 -14.55 7.90 4.24
C GLN A 66 -13.03 7.80 4.20
N SER A 67 -12.36 8.90 3.91
CA SER A 67 -10.91 9.02 4.05
C SER A 67 -10.55 10.30 4.80
N SER A 68 -9.41 10.24 5.48
CA SER A 68 -8.83 11.38 6.19
C SER A 68 -7.33 11.26 6.14
N GLY A 69 -6.66 12.35 5.83
CA GLY A 69 -5.21 12.44 5.90
C GLY A 69 -4.70 13.85 6.01
N ASN A 70 -3.45 13.92 6.44
CA ASN A 70 -2.67 15.12 6.59
C ASN A 70 -1.29 14.87 5.97
N THR A 71 -0.79 15.85 5.24
CA THR A 71 0.59 15.88 4.80
C THR A 71 1.17 17.22 5.16
N THR A 72 2.30 17.22 5.85
CA THR A 72 3.05 18.41 6.19
C THR A 72 4.42 18.32 5.56
N TYR A 73 4.83 19.37 4.86
CA TYR A 73 6.14 19.46 4.23
C TYR A 73 6.80 20.78 4.61
N LYS A 74 8.09 20.72 4.93
CA LYS A 74 8.93 21.89 5.13
C LYS A 74 10.23 21.71 4.34
N THR A 75 10.45 22.61 3.39
CA THR A 75 11.67 22.63 2.56
C THR A 75 12.92 22.61 3.43
N GLY A 76 13.88 21.75 3.09
CA GLY A 76 15.15 21.59 3.80
C GLY A 76 15.08 20.84 5.13
N VAL A 77 13.89 20.53 5.66
CA VAL A 77 13.72 19.76 6.90
C VAL A 77 13.16 18.38 6.60
N GLY A 78 12.07 18.29 5.85
CA GLY A 78 11.43 17.00 5.61
C GLY A 78 9.96 17.06 5.26
N ALA A 79 9.36 15.87 5.18
CA ALA A 79 7.93 15.66 4.98
C ALA A 79 7.41 14.64 5.99
N GLN A 80 6.16 14.81 6.41
CA GLN A 80 5.39 13.80 7.11
C GLN A 80 4.04 13.67 6.43
N SER A 81 3.57 12.45 6.25
CA SER A 81 2.23 12.14 5.74
C SER A 81 1.58 11.12 6.66
N GLN A 82 0.27 11.24 6.82
CA GLN A 82 -0.54 10.24 7.47
C GLN A 82 -1.92 10.25 6.81
N GLY A 83 -2.48 9.08 6.60
CA GLY A 83 -3.84 8.97 6.15
C GLY A 83 -4.50 7.67 6.60
N SER A 84 -5.80 7.64 6.43
CA SER A 84 -6.65 6.51 6.75
C SER A 84 -7.86 6.52 5.83
N PHE A 85 -8.43 5.34 5.62
CA PHE A 85 -9.70 5.17 4.98
C PHE A 85 -10.52 4.10 5.70
N ASN A 86 -11.83 4.20 5.56
CA ASN A 86 -12.79 3.18 5.93
C ASN A 86 -13.97 3.26 4.95
N GLY A 87 -14.50 2.13 4.52
CA GLY A 87 -15.62 2.11 3.62
C GLY A 87 -16.30 0.76 3.52
N THR A 88 -17.49 0.81 2.95
CA THR A 88 -18.34 -0.34 2.65
C THR A 88 -18.85 -0.23 1.22
N THR A 89 -18.95 -1.36 0.55
CA THR A 89 -19.58 -1.47 -0.77
C THR A 89 -21.06 -1.80 -0.59
N ALA A 90 -21.86 -1.53 -1.62
CA ALA A 90 -23.28 -1.88 -1.65
C ALA A 90 -23.55 -3.38 -1.42
N ASN A 91 -22.60 -4.25 -1.78
CA ASN A 91 -22.72 -5.70 -1.66
C ASN A 91 -22.20 -6.23 -0.31
N GLY A 92 -21.96 -5.37 0.69
CA GLY A 92 -21.57 -5.77 2.04
C GLY A 92 -20.08 -6.04 2.23
N ALA A 93 -19.24 -5.95 1.20
CA ALA A 93 -17.79 -5.95 1.38
C ALA A 93 -17.35 -4.66 2.07
N SER A 94 -16.37 -4.72 2.97
CA SER A 94 -15.84 -3.58 3.71
C SER A 94 -14.33 -3.52 3.64
N GLY A 95 -13.77 -2.35 3.94
CA GLY A 95 -12.33 -2.18 3.99
C GLY A 95 -11.92 -0.97 4.77
N TYR A 96 -10.82 -1.09 5.48
CA TYR A 96 -10.20 0.00 6.20
C TYR A 96 -8.68 -0.09 6.07
N GLY A 97 -8.01 1.03 6.25
CA GLY A 97 -6.57 1.05 6.23
C GLY A 97 -6.00 2.38 6.68
N SER A 98 -4.71 2.38 6.88
CA SER A 98 -3.95 3.55 7.28
C SER A 98 -2.57 3.53 6.62
N HIS A 99 -1.99 4.71 6.50
CA HIS A 99 -0.60 4.87 6.14
C HIS A 99 0.00 6.02 6.91
N ASN A 100 1.30 5.96 7.15
CA ASN A 100 2.09 7.06 7.66
C ASN A 100 3.49 7.02 7.06
N GLY A 101 3.99 8.17 6.65
CA GLY A 101 5.31 8.34 6.09
C GLY A 101 6.02 9.51 6.75
N GLN A 102 7.34 9.39 6.90
CA GLN A 102 8.21 10.45 7.36
C GLN A 102 9.46 10.45 6.49
N TYR A 103 9.95 11.64 6.16
CA TYR A 103 11.17 11.84 5.39
C TYR A 103 11.94 13.01 5.98
N ASN A 104 13.21 12.79 6.30
CA ASN A 104 14.14 13.82 6.73
C ASN A 104 15.01 14.27 5.55
N ALA A 105 14.90 15.54 5.17
CA ALA A 105 15.63 16.10 4.04
C ALA A 105 17.12 16.33 4.34
N GLN A 106 17.51 16.48 5.60
CA GLN A 106 18.90 16.69 6.01
C GLN A 106 19.70 15.39 5.92
N THR A 107 19.10 14.26 6.33
CA THR A 107 19.75 12.95 6.28
C THR A 107 19.43 12.15 5.02
N GLY A 108 18.38 12.55 4.28
CA GLY A 108 17.86 11.82 3.13
C GLY A 108 17.15 10.52 3.50
N GLN A 109 16.90 10.27 4.79
CA GLN A 109 16.26 9.06 5.28
C GLN A 109 14.74 9.20 5.30
N GLY A 110 14.04 8.10 5.09
CA GLY A 110 12.60 8.04 5.24
C GLY A 110 12.11 6.70 5.75
N THR A 111 10.91 6.74 6.32
CA THR A 111 10.16 5.57 6.76
C THR A 111 8.75 5.66 6.23
N SER A 112 8.15 4.55 5.83
CA SER A 112 6.72 4.48 5.52
C SER A 112 6.11 3.22 6.09
N ASN A 113 4.95 3.35 6.70
CA ASN A 113 4.17 2.20 7.15
C ASN A 113 2.79 2.31 6.52
N ALA A 114 2.23 1.17 6.16
CA ALA A 114 0.87 1.06 5.68
C ALA A 114 0.24 -0.22 6.23
N ALA A 115 -1.05 -0.19 6.48
CA ALA A 115 -1.82 -1.38 6.80
C ALA A 115 -3.20 -1.26 6.16
N ALA A 116 -3.71 -2.37 5.66
CA ALA A 116 -5.06 -2.43 5.14
C ALA A 116 -5.68 -3.79 5.43
N GLN A 117 -6.97 -3.76 5.67
CA GLN A 117 -7.80 -4.91 5.98
C GLN A 117 -9.10 -4.77 5.21
N PHE A 118 -9.53 -5.87 4.63
CA PHE A 118 -10.71 -5.92 3.81
C PHE A 118 -11.48 -7.20 4.08
N THR A 119 -12.79 -7.08 4.10
CA THR A 119 -13.71 -8.21 4.23
C THR A 119 -14.53 -8.27 2.96
N SER A 120 -14.46 -9.39 2.23
CA SER A 120 -15.30 -9.60 1.05
C SER A 120 -16.77 -9.74 1.45
N ALA A 121 -17.67 -9.62 0.47
CA ALA A 121 -19.09 -9.91 0.65
C ALA A 121 -19.36 -11.36 1.13
N SER A 122 -18.44 -12.29 0.83
CA SER A 122 -18.48 -13.68 1.28
C SER A 122 -17.85 -13.90 2.66
N GLY A 123 -17.48 -12.83 3.38
CA GLY A 123 -16.90 -12.89 4.72
C GLY A 123 -15.43 -13.29 4.76
N GLN A 124 -14.73 -13.33 3.62
CA GLN A 124 -13.31 -13.65 3.56
C GLN A 124 -12.50 -12.40 3.88
N ASN A 125 -11.56 -12.51 4.82
CA ASN A 125 -10.66 -11.42 5.19
C ASN A 125 -9.36 -11.49 4.40
N TYR A 126 -8.92 -10.34 3.90
CA TYR A 126 -7.64 -10.17 3.23
C TYR A 126 -7.02 -8.85 3.66
N GLY A 127 -5.72 -8.85 3.85
CA GLY A 127 -5.04 -7.70 4.38
C GLY A 127 -3.57 -7.95 4.62
N GLY A 128 -2.96 -6.94 5.21
CA GLY A 128 -1.56 -6.97 5.57
C GLY A 128 -1.05 -5.62 6.04
N SER A 129 0.21 -5.63 6.41
CA SER A 129 0.97 -4.44 6.77
C SER A 129 2.29 -4.40 6.02
N GLU A 130 2.71 -3.19 5.68
CA GLU A 130 4.01 -2.90 5.10
C GLU A 130 4.74 -1.91 6.00
N SER A 131 6.03 -2.13 6.22
CA SER A 131 6.93 -1.18 6.87
C SER A 131 8.21 -1.06 6.07
N SER A 132 8.54 0.15 5.64
CA SER A 132 9.70 0.46 4.83
C SER A 132 10.59 1.47 5.54
N THR A 133 11.91 1.27 5.46
CA THR A 133 12.93 2.24 5.84
C THR A 133 13.93 2.39 4.69
N TYR A 134 14.27 3.62 4.33
CA TYR A 134 15.11 3.88 3.16
C TYR A 134 15.98 5.13 3.30
N THR A 135 17.02 5.20 2.46
CA THR A 135 17.86 6.38 2.25
C THR A 135 17.81 6.77 0.77
N LYS A 136 17.50 8.04 0.51
CA LYS A 136 17.37 8.60 -0.83
C LYS A 136 18.64 8.33 -1.65
N GLY A 137 18.46 7.66 -2.78
CA GLY A 137 19.53 7.37 -3.73
C GLY A 137 20.37 6.13 -3.40
N GLN A 138 20.17 5.49 -2.24
CA GLN A 138 20.88 4.28 -1.85
C GLN A 138 19.99 3.04 -1.94
N GLY A 139 18.78 3.12 -1.42
CA GLY A 139 17.91 1.96 -1.29
C GLY A 139 17.18 1.91 0.05
N GLY A 140 16.57 0.78 0.34
CA GLY A 140 15.86 0.51 1.59
C GLY A 140 15.46 -0.95 1.72
N THR A 141 14.83 -1.23 2.85
CA THR A 141 14.25 -2.53 3.18
C THR A 141 12.77 -2.32 3.46
N THR A 142 11.95 -3.24 2.97
CA THR A 142 10.50 -3.23 3.12
C THR A 142 10.04 -4.57 3.68
N ALA A 143 9.54 -4.57 4.91
CA ALA A 143 8.88 -5.72 5.51
C ALA A 143 7.40 -5.73 5.12
N ILE A 144 6.92 -6.85 4.59
CA ILE A 144 5.54 -7.08 4.17
C ILE A 144 5.03 -8.26 4.97
N ASN A 145 3.95 -8.06 5.72
CA ASN A 145 3.22 -9.12 6.39
C ASN A 145 1.82 -9.21 5.78
N THR A 146 1.41 -10.40 5.37
CA THR A 146 0.08 -10.62 4.78
C THR A 146 -0.65 -11.70 5.57
N ASP A 147 -1.95 -11.54 5.75
CA ASP A 147 -2.70 -12.45 6.63
C ASP A 147 -2.77 -13.89 6.10
N ASN A 148 -2.64 -14.08 4.76
CA ASN A 148 -2.84 -15.37 4.11
C ASN A 148 -1.78 -15.75 3.06
N HIS A 149 -0.75 -14.92 2.85
CA HIS A 149 0.27 -15.17 1.82
C HIS A 149 1.71 -15.21 2.37
N GLY A 150 1.87 -15.17 3.70
CA GLY A 150 3.17 -15.18 4.37
C GLY A 150 3.81 -13.79 4.45
N SER A 151 4.94 -13.74 5.16
CA SER A 151 5.73 -12.52 5.36
C SER A 151 6.96 -12.50 4.46
N TYR A 152 7.36 -11.31 4.01
CA TYR A 152 8.48 -11.11 3.10
C TYR A 152 9.26 -9.87 3.51
N ASP A 153 10.58 -9.96 3.45
CA ASP A 153 11.46 -8.81 3.43
C ASP A 153 11.90 -8.55 1.99
N VAL A 154 11.79 -7.28 1.57
CA VAL A 154 12.20 -6.82 0.25
C VAL A 154 13.32 -5.82 0.41
N ASP A 155 14.52 -6.22 0.01
CA ASP A 155 15.67 -5.33 -0.07
C ASP A 155 15.79 -4.77 -1.48
N TRP A 156 15.90 -3.45 -1.58
CA TRP A 156 16.01 -2.77 -2.86
C TRP A 156 17.08 -1.69 -2.81
N ALA A 157 17.88 -1.60 -3.87
CA ALA A 157 18.93 -0.61 -4.00
C ALA A 157 18.92 0.02 -5.39
N ARG A 158 19.38 1.27 -5.48
CA ARG A 158 19.39 1.99 -6.76
C ARG A 158 20.30 1.26 -7.76
N GLY A 159 19.75 0.94 -8.92
CA GLY A 159 20.50 0.26 -9.99
C GLY A 159 20.68 -1.24 -9.78
N GLN A 160 20.02 -1.84 -8.78
CA GLN A 160 20.02 -3.27 -8.55
C GLN A 160 18.61 -3.84 -8.63
N LYS A 161 18.52 -5.14 -8.95
CA LYS A 161 17.26 -5.87 -8.86
C LYS A 161 16.90 -6.06 -7.39
N PRO A 162 15.65 -5.81 -6.97
CA PRO A 162 15.21 -6.12 -5.61
C PRO A 162 15.37 -7.60 -5.27
N VAL A 163 15.73 -7.88 -4.03
CA VAL A 163 15.81 -9.22 -3.44
C VAL A 163 14.61 -9.39 -2.52
N VAL A 164 13.89 -10.50 -2.68
CA VAL A 164 12.72 -10.84 -1.86
C VAL A 164 13.07 -12.08 -1.05
N THR A 165 12.97 -11.97 0.27
CA THR A 165 13.30 -13.01 1.22
C THR A 165 12.04 -13.37 2.00
N PRO A 166 11.50 -14.59 1.86
CA PRO A 166 10.42 -15.05 2.73
C PRO A 166 10.89 -15.07 4.18
N VAL A 167 10.10 -14.47 5.08
CA VAL A 167 10.34 -14.51 6.51
C VAL A 167 9.49 -15.63 7.08
N GLY A 168 10.12 -16.60 7.75
CA GLY A 168 9.42 -17.75 8.30
C GLY A 168 8.27 -17.30 9.20
N THR A 169 7.06 -17.76 8.90
CA THR A 169 5.93 -17.62 9.82
C THR A 169 6.17 -18.59 10.97
N SER A 170 6.51 -18.10 12.16
CA SER A 170 6.34 -18.89 13.37
C SER A 170 4.84 -19.18 13.49
N GLN A 171 4.43 -20.37 13.08
CA GLN A 171 3.11 -20.93 13.42
C GLN A 171 3.14 -21.45 14.85
#